data_AF-A0A2V5UGU8-F1
#
_entry.id   AF-A0A2V5UGU8-F1
#
_cell.length_a   1.000
_cell.length_b   1.000
_cell.length_c   1.000
_cell.angle_alpha   90.00
_cell.angle_beta   90.00
_cell.angle_gamma   90.00
#
_symmetry.space_group_name_H-M   'P 1'
#
loop_
_entity.id
_entity.type
_entity.pdbx_description
1 polymer ?
#
loop_
_entity_poly.entity_id
_entity_poly.type
_entity_poly.pdbx_seq_one_letter_code
_entity_poly.pdbx_strand_id
1 'polypeptide(L)' 'LVRFDPKTEKFQTWTIPSGGGVVRNMDVTRDGNLALACSGVNRVALVQIK' A
#
# COMPACT_ATOMS: atom_id res chain seq x y z
N LEU A 1 1.93 -0.74 -5.66
CA LEU A 1 2.55 -0.97 -4.35
C LEU A 1 3.29 -2.31 -4.41
N VAL A 2 4.48 -2.38 -3.82
CA VAL A 2 5.31 -3.60 -3.81
C VAL A 2 5.71 -3.93 -2.38
N ARG A 3 5.63 -5.20 -2.00
CA ARG A 3 6.19 -5.75 -0.76
C ARG A 3 7.17 -6.87 -1.11
N PHE A 4 8.29 -6.91 -0.41
CA PHE A 4 9.25 -8.01 -0.48
C PHE A 4 9.12 -8.89 0.77
N ASP A 5 8.95 -10.20 0.60
CA ASP A 5 9.03 -11.17 1.70
C ASP A 5 10.46 -11.73 1.78
N PRO A 6 11.24 -11.39 2.82
CA PRO A 6 12.62 -11.85 2.95
C PRO A 6 12.75 -13.35 3.26
N LYS A 7 11.68 -14.03 3.73
CA LYS A 7 11.74 -15.48 4.00
C LYS A 7 11.66 -16.30 2.73
N THR A 8 10.89 -15.83 1.76
CA THR A 8 10.67 -16.55 0.49
C THR A 8 11.35 -15.90 -0.69
N GLU A 9 11.95 -14.72 -0.48
CA GLU A 9 12.59 -13.89 -1.51
C GLU A 9 11.65 -13.54 -2.68
N LYS A 10 10.35 -13.34 -2.37
CA LYS A 10 9.32 -13.07 -3.38
C LYS A 10 8.75 -11.68 -3.24
N PHE A 11 8.38 -11.11 -4.38
CA PHE A 11 7.65 -9.84 -4.44
C PHE A 11 6.15 -10.10 -4.54
N GLN A 12 5.38 -9.31 -3.80
CA GLN A 12 3.93 -9.21 -3.91
C GLN A 12 3.57 -7.81 -4.39
N THR A 13 2.55 -7.70 -5.24
CA THR A 13 2.14 -6.44 -5.83
C THR A 13 0.64 -6.22 -5.70
N TRP A 14 0.27 -4.97 -5.43
CA TRP A 14 -1.12 -4.52 -5.39
C TRP A 14 -1.26 -3.21 -6.16
N THR A 15 -2.39 -3.08 -6.85
CA THR A 15 -2.82 -1.81 -7.42
C THR A 15 -3.16 -0.85 -6.29
N ILE A 16 -2.78 0.44 -6.44
CA ILE A 16 -3.15 1.47 -5.47
C ILE A 16 -4.64 1.80 -5.71
N PRO A 17 -5.54 1.61 -4.71
CA PRO A 17 -6.99 1.78 -4.91
C PRO A 17 -7.40 3.16 -5.39
N SER A 18 -6.64 4.21 -5.06
CA SER A 18 -6.92 5.58 -5.51
C SER A 18 -6.71 5.78 -7.02
N GLY A 19 -6.15 4.80 -7.74
CA GLY A 19 -5.74 4.91 -9.14
C GLY A 19 -4.30 5.41 -9.33
N GLY A 20 -3.51 5.56 -8.26
CA GLY A 20 -2.14 6.08 -8.30
C GLY A 20 -2.01 7.54 -7.87
N GLY A 21 -0.97 8.21 -8.38
CA GLY A 21 -0.56 9.57 -7.99
C GLY A 21 0.59 9.60 -6.98
N VAL A 22 0.81 10.74 -6.33
CA VAL A 22 1.86 10.90 -5.30
C VAL A 22 1.36 10.31 -3.98
N VAL A 23 1.98 9.22 -3.54
CA VAL A 23 1.84 8.67 -2.18
C VAL A 23 2.94 9.26 -1.31
N ARG A 24 2.59 9.97 -0.23
CA ARG A 24 3.57 10.65 0.65
C ARG A 24 3.83 9.94 1.97
N ASN A 25 2.93 9.04 2.36
CA ASN A 25 3.09 8.23 3.55
C ASN A 25 2.38 6.89 3.36
N MET A 26 2.92 5.86 3.98
CA MET A 26 2.25 4.57 4.16
C MET A 26 2.46 4.10 5.59
N ASP A 27 1.48 3.41 6.15
CA ASP A 27 1.62 2.77 7.45
C ASP A 27 0.84 1.47 7.52
N VAL A 28 1.23 0.60 8.44
CA VAL A 28 0.57 -0.68 8.71
C VAL A 28 -0.57 -0.46 9.69
N THR A 29 -1.76 -0.94 9.34
CA THR A 29 -2.92 -0.90 10.23
C THR A 29 -2.85 -2.02 11.27
N ARG A 30 -3.64 -1.94 12.34
CA ARG A 30 -3.65 -2.95 13.42
C ARG A 30 -3.96 -4.37 12.93
N ASP A 31 -4.77 -4.49 11.88
CA ASP A 31 -5.16 -5.74 11.23
C ASP A 31 -4.17 -6.19 10.13
N GLY A 32 -3.02 -5.51 9.99
CA GLY A 32 -1.95 -5.91 9.07
C GLY A 32 -2.14 -5.45 7.61
N ASN A 33 -3.15 -4.62 7.35
CA ASN A 33 -3.36 -3.97 6.06
C ASN A 33 -2.49 -2.71 5.94
N LEU A 34 -2.56 -2.02 4.80
CA LEU A 34 -1.78 -0.80 4.56
C LEU A 34 -2.67 0.40 4.31
N ALA A 35 -2.48 1.46 5.10
CA ALA A 35 -3.10 2.76 4.90
C ALA A 35 -2.15 3.67 4.11
N LEU A 36 -2.65 4.31 3.05
CA LEU A 36 -1.87 5.15 2.15
C LEU A 36 -2.41 6.59 2.13
N ALA A 37 -1.51 7.57 2.26
CA ALA A 37 -1.83 8.98 2.03
C ALA A 37 -1.53 9.36 0.56
N CYS A 38 -2.57 9.39 -0.27
CA CYS A 38 -2.50 9.64 -1.71
C CYS A 38 -2.67 11.14 -2.02
N SER A 39 -1.66 11.96 -1.65
CA SER A 39 -1.71 13.42 -1.76
C SER A 39 -1.89 13.94 -3.19
N GLY A 40 -1.35 13.24 -4.20
CA GLY A 40 -1.48 13.67 -5.60
C GLY A 40 -2.91 13.62 -6.15
N VAL A 41 -3.83 12.97 -5.43
CA VAL A 41 -5.24 12.82 -5.82
C VAL A 41 -6.20 13.13 -4.66
N ASN A 42 -5.70 13.75 -3.58
CA ASN A 42 -6.48 14.13 -2.39
C ASN A 42 -7.35 12.99 -1.82
N ARG A 43 -6.75 11.81 -1.58
CA ARG A 43 -7.45 10.62 -1.04
C ARG A 43 -6.62 9.87 0.00
N VAL A 44 -7.31 9.06 0.80
CA VAL A 44 -6.73 7.97 1.59
C VAL A 44 -7.15 6.64 0.98
N ALA A 45 -6.23 5.68 0.89
CA ALA A 45 -6.53 4.35 0.36
C ALA A 45 -6.14 3.26 1.37
N LEU A 46 -6.92 2.17 1.40
CA LEU A 46 -6.64 0.98 2.18
C LEU A 46 -6.30 -0.17 1.23
N VAL A 47 -5.11 -0.75 1.36
CA VAL A 47 -4.73 -1.98 0.65
C VAL A 47 -4.89 -3.15 1.60
N GLN A 48 -5.74 -4.10 1.21
CA GLN A 48 -5.94 -5.33 1.96
C GLN A 48 -4.88 -6.36 1.58
N ILE A 49 -4.08 -6.76 2.58
CA ILE A 49 -3.07 -7.80 2.43
C ILE A 49 -3.74 -9.14 2.76
N LYS A 50 -3.75 -10.06 1.80
CA LYS A 50 -4.24 -11.43 1.96
C LYS A 50 -3.08 -12.41 1.99
#